data_AF-A0A7L4EN07-F1
#
_entry.id   AF-A0A7L4EN07-F1
#
_cell.length_a   1.000
_cell.length_b   1.000
_cell.length_c   1.000
_cell.angle_alpha   90.00
_cell.angle_beta   90.00
_cell.angle_gamma   90.00
#
_symmetry.space_group_name_H-M   'P 1'
#
loop_
_entity.id
_entity.type
_entity.pdbx_description
1 polymer ?
#
loop_
_entity_poly.entity_id
_entity_poly.type
_entity_poly.pdbx_seq_one_letter_code
_entity_poly.pdbx_strand_id
1 'polypeptide(L)'
;PSSDEPRQLLPVKVSRSLEQALEKLNISSEDKKLESSCTGEEAARVRAGTTCKNAACKAIYQGPESNTEVCTFHPGVPVFHEGMKYWSCCGIKTTDFSAFMEQPGCSRGCHCWTEKKDKKAALCRQDWHQTSSQVVVTVYAKNPLPALSSVKANRTVLEAHVIFEGNKIFRAELELWGTIDVEKSFVSMVPAKVEITLCKASPGSWARLELPQSKLQ
;
A
#
# COMPACT_ATOMS: atom_id res chain seq x y z
N PRO A 1 -0.42 -8.68 -26.59
CA PRO A 1 -0.08 -9.35 -25.31
C PRO A 1 -1.30 -9.34 -24.40
N SER A 2 -1.51 -10.38 -23.60
CA SER A 2 -2.60 -10.36 -22.62
C SER A 2 -2.20 -9.51 -21.41
N SER A 3 -3.13 -8.74 -20.86
CA SER A 3 -2.95 -8.05 -19.58
C SER A 3 -2.71 -9.02 -18.41
N ASP A 4 -3.17 -10.26 -18.54
CA ASP A 4 -3.05 -11.33 -17.55
C ASP A 4 -1.68 -12.04 -17.56
N GLU A 5 -0.77 -11.64 -18.46
CA GLU A 5 0.61 -12.18 -18.46
C GLU A 5 1.29 -11.95 -17.10
N PRO A 6 2.10 -12.91 -16.61
CA PRO A 6 2.76 -12.77 -15.31
C PRO A 6 3.67 -11.53 -15.30
N ARG A 7 3.48 -10.68 -14.28
CA ARG A 7 4.25 -9.44 -14.10
C ARG A 7 5.61 -9.77 -13.47
N GLN A 8 6.67 -9.18 -14.02
CA GLN A 8 8.04 -9.35 -13.51
C GLN A 8 8.46 -8.13 -12.71
N LEU A 9 9.28 -8.32 -11.68
CA LEU A 9 9.87 -7.22 -10.92
C LEU A 9 10.85 -6.43 -11.81
N LEU A 10 10.70 -5.12 -11.85
CA LEU A 10 11.64 -4.25 -12.56
C LEU A 10 12.90 -4.02 -11.74
N PRO A 11 14.09 -3.98 -12.36
CA PRO A 11 15.33 -3.68 -11.66
C PRO A 11 15.31 -2.26 -11.08
N VAL A 12 15.69 -2.13 -9.81
CA VAL A 12 15.66 -0.87 -9.07
C VAL A 12 17.08 -0.32 -8.93
N LYS A 13 17.25 0.96 -9.31
CA LYS A 13 18.46 1.75 -9.10
C LYS A 13 18.18 2.78 -8.01
N VAL A 14 18.89 2.68 -6.90
CA VAL A 14 18.78 3.61 -5.78
C VAL A 14 19.91 4.63 -5.89
N SER A 15 19.60 5.93 -5.77
CA SER A 15 20.64 6.95 -5.78
C SER A 15 21.38 6.99 -4.45
N ARG A 16 22.69 7.28 -4.50
CA ARG A 16 23.52 7.51 -3.30
C ARG A 16 22.93 8.56 -2.36
N SER A 17 22.30 9.59 -2.93
CA SER A 17 21.64 10.65 -2.15
C SER A 17 20.41 10.15 -1.38
N LEU A 18 19.68 9.16 -1.91
CA LEU A 18 18.56 8.53 -1.22
C LEU A 18 19.07 7.63 -0.10
N GLU A 19 20.10 6.82 -0.36
CA GLU A 19 20.74 5.97 0.65
C GLU A 19 21.16 6.81 1.87
N GLN A 20 21.90 7.90 1.61
CA GLN A 20 22.33 8.84 2.66
C GLN A 20 21.16 9.52 3.39
N ALA A 21 20.08 9.85 2.68
CA ALA A 21 18.89 10.44 3.30
C ALA A 21 18.20 9.46 4.25
N LEU A 22 18.10 8.18 3.86
CA LEU A 22 17.52 7.12 4.68
C LEU A 22 18.39 6.80 5.91
N GLU A 23 19.70 6.74 5.75
CA GLU A 23 20.65 6.56 6.87
C GLU A 23 20.49 7.67 7.92
N LYS A 24 20.45 8.93 7.50
CA LYS A 24 20.26 10.07 8.42
C LYS A 24 18.92 10.01 9.17
N LEU A 25 17.86 9.56 8.49
CA LEU A 25 16.55 9.39 9.13
C LEU A 25 16.57 8.26 10.15
N ASN A 26 17.26 7.15 9.87
CA ASN A 26 17.45 6.06 10.81
C ASN A 26 18.25 6.52 12.05
N ILE A 27 19.37 7.21 11.87
CA ILE A 27 20.17 7.74 12.99
C ILE A 27 19.34 8.69 13.87
N SER A 28 18.54 9.59 13.25
CA SER A 28 17.63 10.48 13.99
C SER A 28 16.53 9.74 14.78
N SER A 29 16.22 8.51 14.40
CA SER A 29 15.29 7.64 15.12
C SER A 29 15.99 6.83 16.22
N GLU A 30 17.28 6.50 16.06
CA GLU A 30 18.10 5.79 17.03
C GLU A 30 18.60 6.69 18.17
N ASP A 31 18.92 7.96 17.90
CA ASP A 31 19.22 8.96 18.95
C ASP A 31 18.01 9.22 19.88
N LYS A 32 16.78 8.94 19.40
CA LYS A 32 15.58 8.93 20.24
C LYS A 32 15.33 7.61 20.97
N LYS A 33 16.10 6.57 20.66
CA LYS A 33 15.94 5.20 21.17
C LYS A 33 16.96 4.87 22.27
N LEU A 34 18.01 5.68 22.42
CA LEU A 34 19.06 5.50 23.43
C LEU A 34 18.70 6.09 24.82
N GLU A 35 17.46 5.91 25.27
CA GLU A 35 17.06 6.06 26.68
C GLU A 35 16.12 4.92 27.16
N SER A 36 16.17 3.75 26.52
CA SER A 36 15.51 2.56 27.09
C SER A 36 16.11 1.28 26.54
N SER A 37 16.98 0.66 27.33
CA SER A 37 17.49 -0.68 27.09
C SER A 37 16.52 -1.75 27.62
N CYS A 38 16.38 -2.81 26.81
CA CYS A 38 16.05 -4.21 27.13
C CYS A 38 14.88 -4.52 28.07
N THR A 39 13.72 -4.83 27.49
CA THR A 39 13.03 -6.16 27.52
C THR A 39 11.76 -6.06 26.68
N GLY A 40 11.24 -7.18 26.19
CA GLY A 40 10.21 -7.22 25.14
C GLY A 40 8.92 -6.46 25.47
N GLU A 41 8.80 -5.23 24.98
CA GLU A 41 7.58 -4.42 25.05
C GLU A 41 7.50 -3.47 23.83
N GLU A 42 6.84 -3.91 22.75
CA GLU A 42 6.17 -2.99 21.83
C GLU A 42 4.65 -3.00 22.13
N ALA A 43 4.29 -3.12 23.41
CA ALA A 43 3.06 -2.53 23.91
C ALA A 43 3.38 -1.05 24.19
N ALA A 44 3.26 -0.21 23.16
CA ALA A 44 3.19 1.23 23.37
C ALA A 44 2.08 1.49 24.40
N ARG A 45 2.45 1.77 25.66
CA ARG A 45 1.61 1.83 26.88
C ARG A 45 0.12 2.03 26.56
N VAL A 46 -0.56 0.92 26.27
CA VAL A 46 -2.00 0.94 25.97
C VAL A 46 -2.66 1.32 27.28
N ARG A 47 -3.40 2.44 27.28
CA ARG A 47 -4.06 2.89 28.50
C ARG A 47 -5.22 1.94 28.81
N ALA A 48 -5.36 1.55 30.08
CA ALA A 48 -6.56 0.88 30.54
C ALA A 48 -7.80 1.69 30.10
N GLY A 49 -8.81 1.02 29.55
CA GLY A 49 -9.96 1.64 28.90
C GLY A 49 -9.86 1.76 27.37
N THR A 50 -8.74 1.38 26.74
CA THR A 50 -8.62 1.43 25.27
C THR A 50 -9.46 0.34 24.60
N THR A 51 -10.40 0.71 23.74
CA THR A 51 -11.20 -0.27 22.98
C THR A 51 -10.41 -0.89 21.82
N CYS A 52 -10.59 -2.18 21.61
CA CYS A 52 -10.07 -2.90 20.45
C CYS A 52 -10.55 -2.24 19.14
N LYS A 53 -9.64 -2.11 18.18
CA LYS A 53 -9.85 -1.45 16.88
C LYS A 53 -10.21 -2.43 15.75
N ASN A 54 -10.29 -3.73 16.05
CA ASN A 54 -10.79 -4.72 15.08
C ASN A 54 -12.31 -4.59 14.90
N ALA A 55 -12.78 -4.65 13.65
CA ALA A 55 -14.21 -4.54 13.33
C ALA A 55 -15.05 -5.62 14.04
N ALA A 56 -16.20 -5.24 14.60
CA ALA A 56 -17.07 -6.06 15.46
C ALA A 56 -16.52 -6.43 16.85
N CYS A 57 -15.23 -6.20 17.15
CA CYS A 57 -14.71 -6.44 18.50
C CYS A 57 -14.99 -5.27 19.44
N LYS A 58 -15.62 -5.55 20.58
CA LYS A 58 -15.97 -4.54 21.60
C LYS A 58 -15.13 -4.64 22.88
N ALA A 59 -14.06 -5.43 22.86
CA ALA A 59 -13.20 -5.63 24.03
C ALA A 59 -12.50 -4.34 24.45
N ILE A 60 -12.26 -4.20 25.75
CA ILE A 60 -11.62 -3.04 26.38
C ILE A 60 -10.35 -3.53 27.07
N TYR A 61 -9.23 -2.89 26.77
CA TYR A 61 -7.95 -3.17 27.40
C TYR A 61 -7.99 -2.85 28.89
N GLN A 62 -7.78 -3.83 29.76
CA GLN A 62 -7.69 -3.67 31.22
C GLN A 62 -6.27 -3.86 31.74
N GLY A 63 -5.44 -4.56 30.98
CA GLY A 63 -4.06 -4.88 31.32
C GLY A 63 -3.46 -5.89 30.35
N PRO A 64 -2.22 -6.37 30.60
CA PRO A 64 -1.55 -7.35 29.75
C PRO A 64 -2.36 -8.63 29.50
N GLU A 65 -3.21 -9.03 30.43
CA GLU A 65 -4.14 -10.15 30.33
C GLU A 65 -5.14 -9.99 29.18
N SER A 66 -5.56 -8.77 28.85
CA SER A 66 -6.44 -8.53 27.70
C SER A 66 -5.79 -8.94 26.38
N ASN A 67 -4.45 -9.06 26.31
CA ASN A 67 -3.74 -9.51 25.11
C ASN A 67 -3.85 -11.01 24.85
N THR A 68 -4.15 -11.82 25.87
CA THR A 68 -4.26 -13.28 25.74
C THR A 68 -5.66 -13.72 25.34
N GLU A 69 -6.65 -12.83 25.44
CA GLU A 69 -8.01 -13.07 24.98
C GLU A 69 -8.09 -13.19 23.45
N VAL A 70 -9.04 -14.02 22.98
CA VAL A 70 -9.26 -14.21 21.54
C VAL A 70 -10.19 -13.13 21.01
N CYS A 71 -9.66 -12.30 20.11
CA CYS A 71 -10.43 -11.32 19.37
C CYS A 71 -11.24 -12.00 18.26
N THR A 72 -12.56 -11.77 18.22
CA THR A 72 -13.41 -12.17 17.10
C THR A 72 -13.83 -10.93 16.30
N PHE A 73 -13.54 -10.91 15.00
CA PHE A 73 -13.66 -9.71 14.17
C PHE A 73 -13.87 -10.00 12.68
N HIS A 74 -14.20 -8.97 11.90
CA HIS A 74 -14.18 -9.05 10.43
C HIS A 74 -12.82 -8.51 9.89
N PRO A 75 -12.03 -9.33 9.16
CA PRO A 75 -10.79 -8.87 8.51
C PRO A 75 -11.05 -8.12 7.20
N GLY A 76 -12.26 -8.25 6.63
CA GLY A 76 -12.66 -7.55 5.41
C GLY A 76 -13.12 -6.12 5.65
N VAL A 77 -13.29 -5.38 4.57
CA VAL A 77 -13.84 -4.01 4.56
C VAL A 77 -15.37 -4.00 4.47
N PRO A 78 -16.03 -2.96 4.99
CA PRO A 78 -17.46 -2.75 4.79
C PRO A 78 -17.75 -2.44 3.30
N VAL A 79 -18.80 -3.02 2.75
CA VAL A 79 -19.26 -2.80 1.38
C VAL A 79 -20.69 -2.27 1.40
N PHE A 80 -20.90 -1.15 0.71
CA PHE A 80 -22.21 -0.51 0.53
C PHE A 80 -22.49 -0.41 -0.97
N HIS A 81 -23.35 -1.27 -1.49
CA HIS A 81 -23.68 -1.31 -2.91
C HIS A 81 -25.16 -1.67 -3.10
N GLU A 82 -25.87 -0.92 -3.94
CA GLU A 82 -27.29 -1.17 -4.27
C GLU A 82 -28.20 -1.31 -3.03
N GLY A 83 -27.99 -0.48 -2.00
CA GLY A 83 -28.76 -0.51 -0.75
C GLY A 83 -28.40 -1.66 0.20
N MET A 84 -27.56 -2.61 -0.24
CA MET A 84 -27.05 -3.70 0.57
C MET A 84 -25.78 -3.30 1.32
N LYS A 85 -25.63 -3.82 2.52
CA LYS A 85 -24.52 -3.61 3.45
C LYS A 85 -23.96 -4.96 3.87
N TYR A 86 -22.65 -5.18 3.76
CA TYR A 86 -22.01 -6.44 4.15
C TYR A 86 -20.51 -6.27 4.37
N TRP A 87 -19.90 -7.21 5.10
CA TRP A 87 -18.45 -7.34 5.17
C TRP A 87 -17.93 -8.21 4.01
N SER A 88 -16.90 -7.74 3.32
CA SER A 88 -16.26 -8.50 2.23
C SER A 88 -15.67 -9.86 2.67
N CYS A 89 -15.43 -10.09 3.97
CA CYS A 89 -14.91 -11.37 4.45
C CYS A 89 -15.92 -12.51 4.43
N CYS A 90 -17.22 -12.22 4.62
CA CYS A 90 -18.25 -13.24 4.83
C CYS A 90 -19.49 -13.03 3.95
N GLY A 91 -19.65 -11.86 3.35
CA GLY A 91 -20.71 -11.61 2.38
C GLY A 91 -22.13 -11.64 2.96
N ILE A 92 -22.29 -11.54 4.28
CA ILE A 92 -23.62 -11.56 4.92
C ILE A 92 -24.30 -10.22 4.66
N LYS A 93 -25.28 -10.21 3.75
CA LYS A 93 -25.97 -9.00 3.30
C LYS A 93 -27.13 -8.63 4.21
N THR A 94 -27.29 -7.33 4.44
CA THR A 94 -28.45 -6.73 5.09
C THR A 94 -28.75 -5.38 4.45
N THR A 95 -30.01 -4.96 4.44
CA THR A 95 -30.41 -3.62 4.06
C THR A 95 -30.43 -2.66 5.25
N ASP A 96 -30.49 -3.17 6.47
CA ASP A 96 -30.50 -2.38 7.71
C ASP A 96 -29.07 -2.09 8.23
N PHE A 97 -28.82 -0.84 8.62
CA PHE A 97 -27.49 -0.40 9.06
C PHE A 97 -27.14 -0.89 10.47
N SER A 98 -28.10 -0.92 11.37
CA SER A 98 -27.89 -1.40 12.75
C SER A 98 -27.55 -2.88 12.74
N ALA A 99 -28.31 -3.68 11.99
CA ALA A 99 -28.05 -5.09 11.76
C ALA A 99 -26.67 -5.35 11.14
N PHE A 100 -26.18 -4.46 10.26
CA PHE A 100 -24.82 -4.55 9.70
C PHE A 100 -23.74 -4.32 10.77
N MET A 101 -23.89 -3.31 11.61
CA MET A 101 -22.95 -2.98 12.69
C MET A 101 -22.92 -4.06 13.79
N GLU A 102 -24.02 -4.79 13.97
CA GLU A 102 -24.16 -5.87 14.95
C GLU A 102 -23.72 -7.25 14.45
N GLN A 103 -23.29 -7.38 13.18
CA GLN A 103 -22.84 -8.66 12.64
C GLN A 103 -21.65 -9.21 13.46
N PRO A 104 -21.70 -10.49 13.88
CA PRO A 104 -20.61 -11.10 14.62
C PRO A 104 -19.40 -11.31 13.71
N GLY A 105 -18.21 -11.06 14.25
CA GLY A 105 -16.96 -11.23 13.52
C GLY A 105 -16.81 -12.62 12.90
N CYS A 106 -16.31 -12.67 11.67
CA CYS A 106 -16.16 -13.89 10.86
C CYS A 106 -14.79 -14.59 11.08
N SER A 107 -13.88 -14.04 11.88
CA SER A 107 -12.53 -14.55 12.08
C SER A 107 -12.04 -14.35 13.52
N ARG A 108 -11.06 -15.16 13.94
CA ARG A 108 -10.46 -15.13 15.30
C ARG A 108 -8.98 -14.77 15.22
N GLY A 109 -8.46 -14.02 16.18
CA GLY A 109 -7.05 -13.62 16.25
C GLY A 109 -6.73 -12.79 17.50
N CYS A 110 -5.65 -12.00 17.46
CA CYS A 110 -5.27 -11.13 18.57
C CYS A 110 -5.98 -9.77 18.53
N HIS A 111 -6.16 -9.16 19.70
CA HIS A 111 -6.69 -7.81 19.80
C HIS A 111 -5.73 -6.77 19.20
N CYS A 112 -6.31 -5.68 18.68
CA CYS A 112 -5.58 -4.53 18.15
C CYS A 112 -5.95 -3.30 18.97
N TRP A 113 -5.06 -2.86 19.85
CA TRP A 113 -5.34 -1.75 20.77
C TRP A 113 -4.90 -0.39 20.23
N THR A 114 -3.96 -0.40 19.29
CA THR A 114 -3.48 0.78 18.60
C THR A 114 -4.31 1.01 17.34
N GLU A 115 -4.38 2.25 16.87
CA GLU A 115 -5.01 2.50 15.57
C GLU A 115 -4.28 1.66 14.51
N LYS A 116 -5.05 0.81 13.81
CA LYS A 116 -4.64 0.43 12.47
C LYS A 116 -4.56 1.75 11.73
N LYS A 117 -3.34 2.22 11.47
CA LYS A 117 -3.15 3.20 10.43
C LYS A 117 -3.67 2.49 9.19
N ASP A 118 -4.94 2.72 8.84
CA ASP A 118 -5.37 2.62 7.46
C ASP A 118 -4.25 3.30 6.72
N LYS A 119 -3.48 2.49 5.98
CA LYS A 119 -2.38 2.96 5.16
C LYS A 119 -3.05 3.80 4.10
N LYS A 120 -3.43 5.03 4.46
CA LYS A 120 -4.10 5.99 3.60
C LYS A 120 -3.24 6.00 2.37
N ALA A 121 -3.78 5.46 1.27
CA ALA A 121 -3.17 5.63 -0.03
C ALA A 121 -3.01 7.14 -0.16
N ALA A 122 -1.79 7.62 -0.05
CA ALA A 122 -1.56 9.04 -0.11
C ALA A 122 -2.00 9.47 -1.51
N LEU A 123 -2.72 10.59 -1.63
CA LEU A 123 -2.92 11.29 -2.90
C LEU A 123 -1.55 11.83 -3.34
N CYS A 124 -0.66 10.92 -3.70
CA CYS A 124 0.67 11.18 -4.19
C CYS A 124 0.52 11.62 -5.64
N ARG A 125 1.11 12.76 -5.99
CA ARG A 125 1.12 13.21 -7.38
C ARG A 125 1.83 12.15 -8.23
N GLN A 126 1.16 11.74 -9.29
CA GLN A 126 1.73 10.97 -10.39
C GLN A 126 1.77 11.86 -11.62
N ASP A 127 2.84 11.78 -12.39
CA ASP A 127 2.98 12.45 -13.68
C ASP A 127 3.62 11.49 -14.70
N TRP A 128 3.57 11.80 -15.99
CA TRP A 128 4.24 11.02 -17.01
C TRP A 128 4.71 11.89 -18.17
N HIS A 129 5.81 11.47 -18.77
CA HIS A 129 6.29 12.01 -20.02
C HIS A 129 6.87 10.90 -20.88
N GLN A 130 7.23 11.22 -22.12
CA GLN A 130 7.77 10.23 -23.04
C GLN A 130 8.82 10.83 -23.98
N THR A 131 9.68 9.95 -24.49
CA THR A 131 10.53 10.19 -25.65
C THR A 131 10.03 9.32 -26.81
N SER A 132 10.77 9.28 -27.93
CA SER A 132 10.45 8.36 -29.04
C SER A 132 10.54 6.89 -28.63
N SER A 133 11.39 6.54 -27.67
CA SER A 133 11.69 5.14 -27.30
C SER A 133 11.29 4.77 -25.87
N GLN A 134 10.95 5.72 -25.01
CA GLN A 134 10.65 5.47 -23.61
C GLN A 134 9.41 6.22 -23.13
N VAL A 135 8.75 5.67 -22.13
CA VAL A 135 7.75 6.34 -21.30
C VAL A 135 8.29 6.37 -19.87
N VAL A 136 8.20 7.51 -19.21
CA VAL A 136 8.65 7.67 -17.82
C VAL A 136 7.46 8.05 -16.97
N VAL A 137 7.12 7.21 -16.00
CA VAL A 137 6.10 7.48 -14.99
C VAL A 137 6.79 7.96 -13.72
N THR A 138 6.45 9.16 -13.26
CA THR A 138 7.02 9.76 -12.06
C THR A 138 6.02 9.74 -10.92
N VAL A 139 6.42 9.14 -9.80
CA VAL A 139 5.68 9.15 -8.53
C VAL A 139 6.41 10.06 -7.55
N TYR A 140 5.78 11.15 -7.13
CA TYR A 140 6.38 12.12 -6.20
C TYR A 140 6.26 11.66 -4.74
N ALA A 141 7.10 10.68 -4.40
CA ALA A 141 7.22 10.12 -3.06
C ALA A 141 8.51 10.60 -2.39
N LYS A 142 8.39 11.31 -1.26
CA LYS A 142 9.55 11.81 -0.50
C LYS A 142 10.17 10.67 0.32
N ASN A 143 11.47 10.45 0.16
CA ASN A 143 12.24 9.39 0.80
C ASN A 143 11.56 8.02 0.65
N PRO A 144 11.41 7.52 -0.59
CA PRO A 144 10.85 6.20 -0.82
C PRO A 144 11.76 5.13 -0.20
N LEU A 145 11.16 4.04 0.27
CA LEU A 145 11.84 2.93 0.93
C LEU A 145 12.03 1.78 -0.07
N PRO A 146 13.22 1.59 -0.66
CA PRO A 146 13.41 0.62 -1.74
C PRO A 146 13.15 -0.82 -1.30
N ALA A 147 13.58 -1.19 -0.08
CA ALA A 147 13.40 -2.53 0.46
C ALA A 147 11.94 -2.94 0.71
N LEU A 148 11.03 -1.96 0.81
CA LEU A 148 9.61 -2.18 1.08
C LEU A 148 8.71 -1.83 -0.12
N SER A 149 9.30 -1.28 -1.17
CA SER A 149 8.60 -0.89 -2.40
C SER A 149 8.80 -1.94 -3.47
N SER A 150 7.81 -2.10 -4.35
CA SER A 150 7.88 -3.03 -5.48
C SER A 150 7.23 -2.42 -6.71
N VAL A 151 7.90 -2.53 -7.85
CA VAL A 151 7.33 -2.18 -9.15
C VAL A 151 7.44 -3.40 -10.04
N LYS A 152 6.33 -3.82 -10.61
CA LYS A 152 6.24 -4.97 -11.51
C LYS A 152 5.63 -4.55 -12.82
N ALA A 153 6.04 -5.18 -13.91
CA ALA A 153 5.39 -4.97 -15.19
C ALA A 153 5.37 -6.25 -16.03
N ASN A 154 4.36 -6.36 -16.88
CA ASN A 154 4.42 -7.21 -18.07
C ASN A 154 4.46 -6.29 -19.31
N ARG A 155 4.22 -6.85 -20.50
CA ARG A 155 4.30 -6.08 -21.76
C ARG A 155 3.25 -4.97 -21.87
N THR A 156 2.16 -5.02 -21.12
CA THR A 156 0.99 -4.12 -21.25
C THR A 156 0.47 -3.57 -19.93
N VAL A 157 0.98 -4.00 -18.78
CA VAL A 157 0.51 -3.59 -17.45
C VAL A 157 1.69 -3.21 -16.57
N LEU A 158 1.57 -2.08 -15.89
CA LEU A 158 2.47 -1.62 -14.83
C LEU A 158 1.75 -1.67 -13.48
N GLU A 159 2.34 -2.33 -12.49
CA GLU A 159 1.90 -2.34 -11.09
C GLU A 159 2.99 -1.67 -10.23
N ALA A 160 2.63 -0.58 -9.55
CA ALA A 160 3.53 0.15 -8.67
C ALA A 160 3.00 0.16 -7.24
N HIS A 161 3.82 -0.29 -6.30
CA HIS A 161 3.60 -0.22 -4.86
C HIS A 161 4.79 0.49 -4.22
N VAL A 162 4.63 1.76 -3.86
CA VAL A 162 5.71 2.59 -3.30
C VAL A 162 5.38 2.92 -1.85
N ILE A 163 6.29 2.58 -0.95
CA ILE A 163 6.21 2.92 0.48
C ILE A 163 7.19 4.04 0.77
N PHE A 164 6.74 5.09 1.46
CA PHE A 164 7.52 6.29 1.73
C PHE A 164 7.07 6.98 3.03
N GLU A 165 7.90 7.88 3.56
CA GLU A 165 7.64 8.63 4.80
C GLU A 165 7.02 7.80 5.94
N GLY A 166 7.72 6.74 6.35
CA GLY A 166 7.36 5.90 7.49
C GLY A 166 6.27 4.88 7.18
N ASN A 167 5.11 5.29 6.65
CA ASN A 167 3.95 4.40 6.41
C ASN A 167 3.03 4.85 5.26
N LYS A 168 3.37 5.89 4.50
CA LYS A 168 2.56 6.30 3.35
C LYS A 168 2.75 5.30 2.22
N ILE A 169 1.66 5.01 1.52
CA ILE A 169 1.65 4.05 0.42
C ILE A 169 1.05 4.72 -0.82
N PHE A 170 1.71 4.53 -1.94
CA PHE A 170 1.16 4.75 -3.27
C PHE A 170 0.94 3.40 -3.96
N ARG A 171 -0.25 3.20 -4.54
CA ARG A 171 -0.62 2.02 -5.32
C ARG A 171 -1.19 2.48 -6.64
N ALA A 172 -0.67 1.94 -7.73
CA ALA A 172 -1.20 2.13 -9.07
C ALA A 172 -1.10 0.83 -9.86
N GLU A 173 -2.12 0.57 -10.66
CA GLU A 173 -2.13 -0.47 -11.68
C GLU A 173 -2.60 0.18 -12.98
N LEU A 174 -1.72 0.21 -13.98
CA LEU A 174 -1.92 0.95 -15.23
C LEU A 174 -1.91 -0.03 -16.39
N GLU A 175 -3.01 -0.09 -17.14
CA GLU A 175 -3.05 -0.76 -18.44
C GLU A 175 -2.46 0.17 -19.49
N LEU A 176 -1.23 -0.09 -19.91
CA LEU A 176 -0.43 0.79 -20.76
C LEU A 176 -1.01 0.89 -22.18
N TRP A 177 -0.98 2.11 -22.75
CA TRP A 177 -1.47 2.38 -24.10
C TRP A 177 -0.75 1.58 -25.18
N GLY A 178 0.53 1.29 -24.98
CA GLY A 178 1.34 0.50 -25.90
C GLY A 178 2.16 -0.56 -25.18
N THR A 179 2.87 -1.36 -25.98
CA THR A 179 3.68 -2.45 -25.46
C THR A 179 5.09 -2.00 -25.07
N ILE A 180 5.62 -2.58 -23.99
CA ILE A 180 6.95 -2.29 -23.48
C ILE A 180 7.88 -3.52 -23.56
N ASP A 181 9.18 -3.24 -23.60
CA ASP A 181 10.25 -4.20 -23.38
C ASP A 181 10.60 -4.21 -21.88
N VAL A 182 10.11 -5.24 -21.17
CA VAL A 182 10.20 -5.35 -19.71
C VAL A 182 11.66 -5.46 -19.25
N GLU A 183 12.50 -6.19 -19.99
CA GLU A 183 13.90 -6.44 -19.61
C GLU A 183 14.75 -5.17 -19.67
N LYS A 184 14.42 -4.25 -20.59
CA LYS A 184 15.09 -2.94 -20.70
C LYS A 184 14.46 -1.85 -19.84
N SER A 185 13.35 -2.14 -19.17
CA SER A 185 12.67 -1.20 -18.28
C SER A 185 13.26 -1.26 -16.88
N PHE A 186 13.26 -0.14 -16.16
CA PHE A 186 13.87 -0.06 -14.83
C PHE A 186 13.26 1.05 -13.98
N VAL A 187 13.52 1.01 -12.67
CA VAL A 187 13.09 2.02 -11.71
C VAL A 187 14.30 2.78 -11.19
N SER A 188 14.21 4.10 -11.11
CA SER A 188 15.18 4.96 -10.42
C SER A 188 14.52 5.60 -9.21
N MET A 189 15.12 5.45 -8.03
CA MET A 189 14.64 6.06 -6.78
C MET A 189 15.61 7.13 -6.31
N VAL A 190 15.07 8.33 -6.06
CA VAL A 190 15.80 9.49 -5.52
C VAL A 190 15.02 10.06 -4.32
N PRO A 191 15.60 10.95 -3.49
CA PRO A 191 14.93 11.48 -2.30
C PRO A 191 13.56 12.12 -2.53
N ALA A 192 13.31 12.67 -3.72
CA ALA A 192 12.07 13.41 -3.98
C ALA A 192 11.01 12.59 -4.75
N LYS A 193 11.40 11.50 -5.41
CA LYS A 193 10.54 10.79 -6.37
C LYS A 193 11.04 9.39 -6.71
N VAL A 194 10.14 8.60 -7.28
CA VAL A 194 10.40 7.34 -7.97
C VAL A 194 10.09 7.56 -9.45
N GLU A 195 11.04 7.26 -10.33
CA GLU A 195 10.88 7.32 -11.79
C GLU A 195 10.91 5.91 -12.35
N ILE A 196 9.82 5.51 -13.01
CA ILE A 196 9.66 4.21 -13.65
C ILE A 196 9.85 4.43 -15.15
N THR A 197 11.00 4.01 -15.67
CA THR A 197 11.35 4.13 -17.10
C THR A 197 10.97 2.84 -17.82
N LEU A 198 9.96 2.94 -18.68
CA LEU A 198 9.48 1.86 -19.52
C LEU A 198 10.03 2.01 -20.93
N CYS A 199 10.80 1.03 -21.40
CA CYS A 199 11.27 1.01 -22.79
C CYS A 199 10.13 0.56 -23.70
N LYS A 200 9.78 1.35 -24.72
CA LYS A 200 8.75 0.98 -25.69
C LYS A 200 9.26 -0.16 -26.56
N ALA A 201 8.41 -1.15 -26.84
CA ALA A 201 8.76 -2.24 -27.76
C ALA A 201 8.91 -1.74 -29.21
N SER A 202 8.19 -0.68 -29.57
CA SER A 202 8.29 -0.01 -30.87
C SER A 202 8.44 1.50 -30.67
N PRO A 203 9.36 2.18 -31.39
CA PRO A 203 9.47 3.63 -31.36
C PRO A 203 8.16 4.30 -31.80
N GLY A 204 7.79 5.40 -31.17
CA GLY A 204 6.58 6.15 -31.50
C GLY A 204 6.08 7.02 -30.35
N SER A 205 5.07 7.85 -30.62
CA SER A 205 4.41 8.67 -29.60
C SER A 205 3.13 8.00 -29.10
N TRP A 206 2.96 7.94 -27.79
CA TRP A 206 1.74 7.47 -27.14
C TRP A 206 0.80 8.66 -26.93
N ALA A 207 -0.45 8.58 -27.38
CA ALA A 207 -1.40 9.68 -27.18
C ALA A 207 -1.80 9.88 -25.70
N ARG A 208 -1.64 8.84 -24.89
CA ARG A 208 -1.99 8.77 -23.46
C ARG A 208 -1.14 7.68 -22.78
N LEU A 209 -1.06 7.70 -21.46
CA LEU A 209 -0.33 6.67 -20.70
C LEU A 209 -1.09 5.34 -20.69
N GLU A 210 -2.40 5.39 -20.45
CA GLU A 210 -3.25 4.23 -20.23
C GLU A 210 -4.24 4.00 -21.37
N LEU A 211 -4.60 2.75 -21.63
CA LEU A 211 -5.73 2.43 -22.50
C LEU A 211 -7.03 3.06 -21.94
N PRO A 212 -7.92 3.57 -22.80
CA PRO A 212 -9.25 3.94 -22.32
C PRO A 212 -9.90 2.71 -21.71
N GLN A 213 -10.23 2.78 -20.41
CA GLN A 213 -11.08 1.78 -19.79
C GLN A 213 -12.37 1.71 -20.61
N SER A 214 -12.58 0.57 -21.27
CA SER A 214 -13.87 0.28 -21.88
C SER A 214 -14.84 0.24 -20.72
N LYS A 215 -15.67 1.28 -20.61
CA LYS A 215 -16.84 1.21 -19.74
C LYS A 215 -17.64 0.02 -20.27
N LEU A 216 -17.58 -1.10 -19.56
CA LEU A 216 -18.59 -2.15 -19.67
C LEU A 216 -19.92 -1.44 -19.42
N GLN A 217 -20.65 -1.25 -20.51
CA GLN A 217 -21.96 -0.66 -20.55
C GLN A 217 -23.00 -1.75 -20.27
#